data_AF-A0A952U2U3-F1
#
_entry.id   AF-A0A952U2U3-F1
#
_cell.length_a   1.000
_cell.length_b   1.000
_cell.length_c   1.000
_cell.angle_alpha   90.00
_cell.angle_beta   90.00
_cell.angle_gamma   90.00
#
_symmetry.space_group_name_H-M   'P 1'
#
loop_
_entity.id
_entity.type
_entity.pdbx_description
1 polymer ?
#
loop_
_entity_poly.entity_id
_entity_poly.type
_entity_poly.pdbx_seq_one_letter_code
_entity_poly.pdbx_strand_id
1 'polypeptide(L)'
;MSNRVEFSPEIVRLAQARAQESGSNLANELARLAVEEVIMNADPELDLVIESENALSSIDSVVAAVGANDVVVNGRHIDVRAIDEDGYVEVSKALVGTPALSSGTLVVALDGRTGAKVVAHVKAGSWLNAEQGTSDTEPVRVDVEQADDFDAVATISGICQRVHIPLDKTKLPETSDLEKFLNQPNSMILARQKQMVTALCAKSELRDIAREIKVDLSRGVVNRMLRAESTWNRRTEEVVDKLAPKFKSLTREELKKHVTMTGEELGGQPEAPAFRKALLKRVSADELSVRLGGTAASKVRSLYEQIISGKSASEAVKSIIKNNVAVDLASAIKAKRGKVEGFFAATAEEIGAAFQQLALQPAYATHSSKDEGIDSINEALVLLEAGDVAESVRAMENELIES
;
A
#
# COMPACT_ATOMS: atom_id res chain seq x y z
N MET A 1 -24.21 19.53 13.67
CA MET A 1 -23.73 18.82 12.46
C MET A 1 -22.60 17.88 12.88
N SER A 2 -22.39 16.76 12.19
CA SER A 2 -21.32 15.82 12.55
C SER A 2 -19.97 16.37 12.06
N ASN A 3 -19.05 16.70 12.98
CA ASN A 3 -17.65 17.02 12.63
C ASN A 3 -16.84 15.77 12.25
N ARG A 4 -17.48 14.59 12.20
CA ARG A 4 -16.87 13.33 11.81
C ARG A 4 -17.01 13.13 10.31
N VAL A 5 -15.88 12.89 9.67
CA VAL A 5 -15.74 12.58 8.25
C VAL A 5 -15.28 11.14 8.14
N GLU A 6 -15.90 10.38 7.24
CA GLU A 6 -15.45 9.03 6.86
C GLU A 6 -14.66 9.12 5.56
N PHE A 7 -13.56 8.38 5.46
CA PHE A 7 -12.74 8.35 4.26
C PHE A 7 -13.02 7.10 3.44
N SER A 8 -13.25 7.29 2.14
CA SER A 8 -13.23 6.17 1.20
C SER A 8 -11.80 5.67 0.98
N PRO A 9 -11.60 4.39 0.63
CA PRO A 9 -10.28 3.86 0.26
C PRO A 9 -9.60 4.66 -0.86
N GLU A 10 -10.36 5.22 -1.80
CA GLU A 10 -9.87 6.04 -2.91
C GLU A 10 -9.28 7.36 -2.41
N ILE A 11 -9.97 8.04 -1.48
CA ILE A 11 -9.48 9.28 -0.85
C ILE A 11 -8.17 9.01 -0.10
N VAL A 12 -8.10 7.90 0.63
CA VAL A 12 -6.89 7.50 1.35
C VAL A 12 -5.72 7.24 0.38
N ARG A 13 -5.97 6.59 -0.77
CA ARG A 13 -4.93 6.35 -1.80
C ARG A 13 -4.44 7.66 -2.43
N LEU A 14 -5.35 8.60 -2.72
CA LEU A 14 -5.00 9.91 -3.27
C LEU A 14 -4.17 10.72 -2.25
N ALA A 15 -4.59 10.73 -0.98
CA ALA A 15 -3.85 11.36 0.10
C ALA A 15 -2.45 10.74 0.27
N GLN A 16 -2.34 9.41 0.13
CA GLN A 16 -1.05 8.72 0.14
C GLN A 16 -0.15 9.12 -1.02
N ALA A 17 -0.68 9.15 -2.25
CA ALA A 17 0.08 9.55 -3.42
C ALA A 17 0.60 10.99 -3.28
N ARG A 18 -0.27 11.92 -2.87
CA ARG A 18 0.11 13.32 -2.66
C ARG A 18 1.09 13.52 -1.51
N ALA A 19 0.91 12.82 -0.39
CA ALA A 19 1.86 12.87 0.71
C ALA A 19 3.23 12.28 0.33
N GLN A 20 3.26 11.29 -0.57
CA GLN A 20 4.50 10.74 -1.12
C GLN A 20 5.20 11.72 -2.06
N GLU A 21 4.46 12.36 -2.95
CA GLU A 21 4.97 13.33 -3.93
C GLU A 21 5.50 14.60 -3.27
N SER A 22 4.69 15.23 -2.41
CA SER A 22 5.04 16.45 -1.68
C SER A 22 5.96 16.21 -0.48
N GLY A 23 6.16 14.94 -0.11
CA GLY A 23 6.94 14.53 1.05
C GLY A 23 6.29 14.84 2.40
N SER A 24 5.00 15.23 2.43
CA SER A 24 4.22 15.57 3.61
C SER A 24 3.91 14.37 4.52
N ASN A 25 3.35 14.65 5.70
CA ASN A 25 2.82 13.62 6.59
C ASN A 25 1.39 13.25 6.13
N LEU A 26 1.16 11.97 5.85
CA LEU A 26 -0.17 11.44 5.48
C LEU A 26 -1.26 11.83 6.48
N ALA A 27 -0.96 11.81 7.78
CA ALA A 27 -1.93 12.18 8.81
C ALA A 27 -2.39 13.64 8.65
N ASN A 28 -1.46 14.54 8.34
CA ASN A 28 -1.77 15.95 8.08
C ASN A 28 -2.57 16.13 6.78
N GLU A 29 -2.26 15.36 5.74
CA GLU A 29 -3.03 15.40 4.49
C GLU A 29 -4.47 14.90 4.69
N LEU A 30 -4.67 13.81 5.42
CA LEU A 30 -6.01 13.32 5.79
C LEU A 30 -6.76 14.33 6.66
N ALA A 31 -6.07 14.97 7.61
CA ALA A 31 -6.65 16.02 8.44
C ALA A 31 -7.12 17.21 7.59
N ARG A 32 -6.32 17.63 6.60
CA ARG A 32 -6.65 18.71 5.66
C ARG A 32 -7.92 18.37 4.86
N LEU A 33 -8.00 17.16 4.31
CA LEU A 33 -9.17 16.67 3.58
C LEU A 33 -10.42 16.61 4.48
N ALA A 34 -10.29 16.23 5.74
CA ALA A 34 -11.40 16.25 6.68
C ALA A 34 -11.93 17.66 6.93
N VAL A 35 -11.05 18.66 7.05
CA VAL A 35 -11.46 20.07 7.21
C VAL A 35 -12.12 20.59 5.93
N GLU A 36 -11.58 20.27 4.75
CA GLU A 36 -12.21 20.62 3.47
C GLU A 36 -13.62 20.04 3.37
N GLU A 37 -13.80 18.77 3.71
CA GLU A 37 -15.11 18.09 3.71
C GLU A 37 -16.10 18.72 4.72
N VAL A 38 -15.63 19.11 5.91
CA VAL A 38 -16.45 19.83 6.89
C VAL A 38 -16.93 21.17 6.35
N ILE A 39 -16.08 21.90 5.62
CA ILE A 39 -16.45 23.18 4.99
C ILE A 39 -17.43 22.95 3.84
N MET A 40 -17.19 21.96 2.99
CA MET A 40 -18.08 21.63 1.85
C MET A 40 -19.48 21.21 2.29
N ASN A 41 -19.59 20.59 3.47
CA ASN A 41 -20.87 20.18 4.05
C ASN A 41 -21.48 21.22 5.03
N ALA A 42 -20.84 22.37 5.21
CA ALA A 42 -21.37 23.46 6.02
C ALA A 42 -22.61 24.09 5.37
N ASP A 43 -23.39 24.81 6.17
CA ASP A 43 -24.56 25.55 5.67
C ASP A 43 -24.12 26.56 4.59
N PRO A 44 -24.67 26.49 3.36
CA PRO A 44 -24.35 27.43 2.29
C PRO A 44 -24.59 28.91 2.65
N GLU A 45 -25.50 29.21 3.60
CA GLU A 45 -25.75 30.58 4.06
C GLU A 45 -24.55 31.19 4.81
N LEU A 46 -23.58 30.38 5.24
CA LEU A 46 -22.34 30.85 5.87
C LEU A 46 -21.29 31.37 4.87
N ASP A 47 -21.52 31.19 3.56
CA ASP A 47 -20.67 31.70 2.48
C ASP A 47 -19.18 31.38 2.66
N LEU A 48 -18.89 30.14 3.07
CA LEU A 48 -17.52 29.64 3.24
C LEU A 48 -17.00 29.12 1.89
N VAL A 49 -16.04 29.83 1.30
CA VAL A 49 -15.44 29.50 0.01
C VAL A 49 -14.01 29.03 0.21
N ILE A 50 -13.72 27.81 -0.25
CA ILE A 50 -12.35 27.26 -0.26
C ILE A 50 -11.60 27.77 -1.48
N GLU A 51 -10.43 28.36 -1.26
CA GLU A 51 -9.54 28.90 -2.30
C GLU A 51 -8.28 28.04 -2.40
N SER A 52 -8.39 26.82 -2.93
CA SER A 52 -7.31 25.83 -2.93
C SER A 52 -6.02 26.32 -3.62
N GLU A 53 -6.14 27.19 -4.63
CA GLU A 53 -5.00 27.78 -5.34
C GLU A 53 -4.22 28.81 -4.50
N ASN A 54 -4.81 29.31 -3.42
CA ASN A 54 -4.16 30.24 -2.51
C ASN A 54 -3.46 29.52 -1.34
N ALA A 55 -3.78 28.24 -1.10
CA ALA A 55 -3.19 27.46 -0.03
C ALA A 55 -1.71 27.15 -0.28
N LEU A 56 -0.88 27.26 0.76
CA LEU A 56 0.52 26.86 0.68
C LEU A 56 0.67 25.34 0.53
N SER A 57 -0.28 24.58 1.07
CA SER A 57 -0.41 23.13 0.91
C SER A 57 -0.62 22.69 -0.54
N SER A 58 -1.01 23.61 -1.45
CA SER A 58 -1.13 23.35 -2.88
C SER A 58 0.22 23.35 -3.61
N ILE A 59 1.33 23.66 -2.92
CA ILE A 59 2.65 23.83 -3.51
C ILE A 59 3.59 22.82 -2.88
N ASP A 60 3.84 21.71 -3.56
CA ASP A 60 4.59 20.57 -3.01
C ASP A 60 5.98 20.95 -2.49
N SER A 61 6.65 21.89 -3.16
CA SER A 61 7.94 22.42 -2.75
C SER A 61 7.90 23.15 -1.41
N VAL A 62 6.81 23.89 -1.14
CA VAL A 62 6.59 24.59 0.13
C VAL A 62 6.23 23.60 1.24
N VAL A 63 5.41 22.60 0.92
CA VAL A 63 5.09 21.49 1.83
C VAL A 63 6.36 20.74 2.23
N ALA A 64 7.23 20.41 1.28
CA ALA A 64 8.50 19.74 1.55
C ALA A 64 9.45 20.60 2.40
N ALA A 65 9.49 21.92 2.17
CA ALA A 65 10.43 22.82 2.82
C ALA A 65 10.07 23.13 4.28
N VAL A 66 8.79 23.39 4.57
CA VAL A 66 8.34 23.85 5.90
C VAL A 66 7.18 23.05 6.49
N GLY A 67 6.70 22.02 5.80
CA GLY A 67 5.58 21.20 6.27
C GLY A 67 4.26 21.98 6.29
N ALA A 68 4.05 22.92 5.35
CA ALA A 68 2.81 23.68 5.26
C ALA A 68 1.61 22.75 5.04
N ASN A 69 0.52 22.96 5.78
CA ASN A 69 -0.68 22.13 5.67
C ASN A 69 -1.94 22.95 6.01
N ASP A 70 -2.25 23.91 5.14
CA ASP A 70 -3.35 24.86 5.33
C ASP A 70 -4.50 24.64 4.36
N VAL A 71 -5.68 25.13 4.76
CA VAL A 71 -6.80 25.43 3.89
C VAL A 71 -6.98 26.95 3.85
N VAL A 72 -7.35 27.50 2.70
CA VAL A 72 -7.65 28.93 2.57
C VAL A 72 -9.16 29.10 2.44
N VAL A 73 -9.77 29.81 3.38
CA VAL A 73 -11.21 30.07 3.39
C VAL A 73 -11.46 31.57 3.43
N ASN A 74 -12.14 32.13 2.43
CA ASN A 74 -12.42 33.57 2.30
C ASN A 74 -11.16 34.43 2.53
N GLY A 75 -10.06 34.08 1.85
CA GLY A 75 -8.75 34.74 1.93
C GLY A 75 -7.98 34.50 3.24
N ARG A 76 -8.39 33.54 4.07
CA ARG A 76 -7.73 33.21 5.35
C ARG A 76 -7.03 31.88 5.29
N HIS A 77 -5.71 31.89 5.45
CA HIS A 77 -4.95 30.68 5.74
C HIS A 77 -5.32 30.16 7.13
N ILE A 78 -5.75 28.90 7.21
CA ILE A 78 -6.02 28.16 8.44
C ILE A 78 -5.17 26.89 8.36
N ASP A 79 -4.18 26.77 9.25
CA ASP A 79 -3.35 25.56 9.33
C ASP A 79 -4.17 24.41 9.90
N VAL A 80 -3.87 23.19 9.46
CA VAL A 80 -4.56 21.98 9.87
C VAL A 80 -3.51 20.96 10.29
N ARG A 81 -3.70 20.32 11.45
CA ARG A 81 -2.78 19.29 11.95
C ARG A 81 -3.54 18.09 12.49
N ALA A 82 -3.02 16.90 12.22
CA ALA A 82 -3.43 15.72 12.96
C ALA A 82 -2.77 15.76 14.36
N ILE A 83 -3.55 15.45 15.39
CA ILE A 83 -3.01 15.23 16.74
C ILE A 83 -2.32 13.86 16.79
N ASP A 84 -1.18 13.78 17.48
CA ASP A 84 -0.49 12.53 17.70
C ASP A 84 -1.08 11.72 18.87
N GLU A 85 -0.55 10.52 19.10
CA GLU A 85 -1.01 9.61 20.16
C GLU A 85 -0.74 10.17 21.57
N ASP A 86 0.23 11.07 21.70
CA ASP A 86 0.62 11.71 22.96
C ASP A 86 -0.19 13.00 23.24
N GLY A 87 -1.08 13.42 22.33
CA GLY A 87 -1.92 14.61 22.47
C GLY A 87 -1.30 15.90 21.95
N TYR A 88 -0.20 15.82 21.19
CA TYR A 88 0.52 16.97 20.69
C TYR A 88 0.25 17.25 19.22
N VAL A 89 0.44 18.50 18.84
CA VAL A 89 0.59 18.94 17.46
C VAL A 89 1.92 19.66 17.28
N GLU A 90 2.54 19.47 16.11
CA GLU A 90 3.84 20.05 15.80
C GLU A 90 3.85 20.84 14.49
N VAL A 91 4.58 21.96 14.50
CA VAL A 91 4.80 22.81 13.32
C VAL A 91 6.25 23.23 13.19
N SER A 92 6.67 23.53 11.96
CA SER A 92 7.95 24.19 11.72
C SER A 92 7.96 25.58 12.35
N LYS A 93 9.05 25.94 13.02
CA LYS A 93 9.30 27.30 13.52
C LYS A 93 9.18 28.36 12.42
N ALA A 94 9.46 28.01 11.16
CA ALA A 94 9.32 28.92 10.02
C ALA A 94 7.89 29.42 9.81
N LEU A 95 6.88 28.70 10.30
CA LEU A 95 5.46 29.08 10.21
C LEU A 95 5.02 29.96 11.38
N VAL A 96 5.66 29.85 12.54
CA VAL A 96 5.26 30.55 13.77
C VAL A 96 5.48 32.06 13.67
N GLY A 97 4.44 32.82 13.98
CA GLY A 97 4.44 34.29 13.84
C GLY A 97 4.32 34.79 12.40
N THR A 98 4.00 33.92 11.45
CA THR A 98 3.72 34.29 10.06
C THR A 98 2.20 34.27 9.78
N PRO A 99 1.75 34.86 8.65
CA PRO A 99 0.34 34.82 8.26
C PRO A 99 -0.24 33.41 8.12
N ALA A 100 0.60 32.40 7.83
CA ALA A 100 0.18 31.00 7.71
C ALA A 100 -0.43 30.44 9.00
N LEU A 101 -0.03 30.97 10.17
CA LEU A 101 -0.58 30.56 11.48
C LEU A 101 -1.39 31.68 12.17
N SER A 102 -1.65 32.79 11.48
CA SER A 102 -2.35 33.94 12.07
C SER A 102 -3.79 33.63 12.48
N SER A 103 -4.46 32.75 11.73
CA SER A 103 -5.79 32.25 12.06
C SER A 103 -5.79 31.12 13.10
N GLY A 104 -4.60 30.64 13.48
CA GLY A 104 -4.41 29.44 14.30
C GLY A 104 -4.42 28.15 13.49
N THR A 105 -4.49 27.03 14.21
CA THR A 105 -4.46 25.67 13.68
C THR A 105 -5.71 24.91 14.10
N LEU A 106 -6.42 24.32 13.15
CA LEU A 106 -7.45 23.32 13.43
C LEU A 106 -6.80 21.96 13.68
N VAL A 107 -7.19 21.32 14.77
CA VAL A 107 -6.64 20.03 15.19
C VAL A 107 -7.65 18.93 14.90
N VAL A 108 -7.15 17.86 14.29
CA VAL A 108 -7.97 16.74 13.83
C VAL A 108 -7.50 15.45 14.50
N ALA A 109 -8.42 14.74 15.13
CA ALA A 109 -8.20 13.37 15.59
C ALA A 109 -8.55 12.40 14.47
N LEU A 110 -7.63 11.49 14.16
CA LEU A 110 -7.82 10.48 13.12
C LEU A 110 -8.21 9.13 13.74
N ASP A 111 -9.19 8.46 13.12
CA ASP A 111 -9.56 7.07 13.42
C ASP A 111 -8.84 6.14 12.43
N GLY A 112 -7.53 6.00 12.65
CA GLY A 112 -6.62 5.36 11.73
C GLY A 112 -6.62 6.04 10.35
N ARG A 113 -7.11 5.33 9.33
CA ARG A 113 -7.29 5.86 7.96
C ARG A 113 -8.75 5.85 7.51
N THR A 114 -9.67 5.57 8.42
CA THR A 114 -11.08 5.31 8.09
C THR A 114 -11.98 6.52 8.34
N GLY A 115 -11.54 7.43 9.20
CA GLY A 115 -12.24 8.68 9.41
C GLY A 115 -11.42 9.68 10.23
N ALA A 116 -12.02 10.84 10.43
CA ALA A 116 -11.42 11.97 11.11
C ALA A 116 -12.49 12.79 11.83
N LYS A 117 -12.11 13.49 12.89
CA LYS A 117 -12.94 14.46 13.60
C LYS A 117 -12.12 15.69 13.93
N VAL A 118 -12.64 16.88 13.63
CA VAL A 118 -12.03 18.14 14.11
C VAL A 118 -12.36 18.27 15.60
N VAL A 119 -11.33 18.39 16.45
CA VAL A 119 -11.45 18.26 17.91
C VAL A 119 -11.00 19.50 18.70
N ALA A 120 -10.23 20.40 18.09
CA ALA A 120 -9.77 21.62 18.77
C ALA A 120 -9.31 22.72 17.79
N HIS A 121 -9.08 23.91 18.35
CA HIS A 121 -8.46 25.05 17.67
C HIS A 121 -7.33 25.64 18.52
N VAL A 122 -6.09 25.55 18.02
CA VAL A 122 -4.92 26.16 18.64
C VAL A 122 -4.76 27.58 18.11
N LYS A 123 -4.86 28.58 18.98
CA LYS A 123 -4.72 30.00 18.60
C LYS A 123 -3.26 30.33 18.29
N ALA A 124 -3.04 31.34 17.44
CA ALA A 124 -1.71 31.85 17.09
C ALA A 124 -0.82 32.18 18.31
N GLY A 125 -1.42 32.69 19.40
CA GLY A 125 -0.70 33.00 20.64
C GLY A 125 -0.10 31.78 21.33
N SER A 126 -0.75 30.61 21.25
CA SER A 126 -0.22 29.37 21.83
C SER A 126 1.08 28.94 21.15
N TRP A 127 1.15 29.07 19.83
CA TRP A 127 2.36 28.79 19.05
C TRP A 127 3.51 29.75 19.39
N LEU A 128 3.21 31.05 19.51
CA LEU A 128 4.21 32.06 19.88
C LEU A 128 4.78 31.82 21.29
N ASN A 129 3.93 31.38 22.23
CA ASN A 129 4.36 31.05 23.59
C ASN A 129 5.23 29.78 23.61
N ALA A 130 4.84 28.74 22.86
CA ALA A 130 5.59 27.49 22.78
C ALA A 130 6.95 27.66 22.07
N GLU A 131 7.04 28.55 21.08
CA GLU A 131 8.30 28.86 20.39
C GLU A 131 9.39 29.38 21.35
N GLN A 132 9.03 30.17 22.36
CA GLN A 132 9.97 30.76 23.32
C GLN A 132 10.75 29.72 24.15
N GLY A 133 10.17 28.53 24.36
CA GLY A 133 10.79 27.45 25.13
C GLY A 133 11.53 26.41 24.29
N THR A 134 11.55 26.56 22.97
CA THR A 134 12.04 25.53 22.04
C THR A 134 13.41 25.90 21.46
N SER A 135 14.34 24.95 21.32
CA SER A 135 15.66 25.20 20.71
C SER A 135 15.56 25.54 19.22
N ASP A 136 16.53 26.27 18.65
CA ASP A 136 16.46 26.79 17.26
C ASP A 136 16.28 25.72 16.17
N THR A 137 16.62 24.46 16.47
CA THR A 137 16.55 23.33 15.54
C THR A 137 15.33 22.42 15.72
N GLU A 138 14.56 22.61 16.78
CA GLU A 138 13.41 21.75 17.09
C GLU A 138 12.09 22.35 16.58
N PRO A 139 11.15 21.50 16.12
CA PRO A 139 9.81 21.94 15.79
C PRO A 139 9.08 22.42 17.05
N VAL A 140 8.14 23.35 16.88
CA VAL A 140 7.33 23.84 18.00
C VAL A 140 6.21 22.84 18.25
N ARG A 141 6.10 22.39 19.50
CA ARG A 141 5.08 21.44 19.94
C ARG A 141 4.12 22.09 20.93
N VAL A 142 2.83 21.82 20.77
CA VAL A 142 1.76 22.30 21.66
C VAL A 142 0.91 21.10 22.07
N ASP A 143 0.69 20.98 23.38
CA ASP A 143 -0.26 20.04 23.97
C ASP A 143 -1.69 20.52 23.72
N VAL A 144 -2.59 19.60 23.35
CA VAL A 144 -3.95 19.94 22.91
C VAL A 144 -4.99 19.16 23.71
N GLU A 145 -5.77 19.91 24.48
CA GLU A 145 -6.99 19.38 25.09
C GLU A 145 -8.08 19.22 24.03
N GLN A 146 -8.53 17.98 23.83
CA GLN A 146 -9.58 17.65 22.88
C GLN A 146 -10.96 17.94 23.48
N ALA A 147 -11.85 18.58 22.69
CA ALA A 147 -13.23 18.81 23.09
C ALA A 147 -14.19 17.89 22.31
N ASP A 148 -15.04 17.17 23.03
CA ASP A 148 -15.99 16.22 22.43
C ASP A 148 -17.09 16.89 21.62
N ASP A 149 -17.45 18.12 21.98
CA ASP A 149 -18.51 18.95 21.39
C ASP A 149 -17.96 20.15 20.59
N PHE A 150 -16.68 20.10 20.19
CA PHE A 150 -16.04 21.17 19.41
C PHE A 150 -16.83 21.49 18.12
N ASP A 151 -17.27 22.72 17.92
CA ASP A 151 -17.96 23.14 16.70
C ASP A 151 -16.97 23.71 15.67
N ALA A 152 -16.63 22.89 14.67
CA ALA A 152 -15.66 23.28 13.64
C ALA A 152 -16.20 24.37 12.71
N VAL A 153 -17.47 24.26 12.29
CA VAL A 153 -18.09 25.20 11.35
C VAL A 153 -18.25 26.57 11.99
N ALA A 154 -18.74 26.63 13.23
CA ALA A 154 -18.83 27.89 13.97
C ALA A 154 -17.45 28.52 14.20
N THR A 155 -16.42 27.70 14.47
CA THR A 155 -15.05 28.18 14.65
C THR A 155 -14.49 28.76 13.34
N ILE A 156 -14.66 28.07 12.21
CA ILE A 156 -14.19 28.53 10.89
C ILE A 156 -14.92 29.82 10.49
N SER A 157 -16.24 29.87 10.64
CA SER A 157 -17.03 31.09 10.38
C SER A 157 -16.54 32.25 11.25
N GLY A 158 -16.30 32.00 12.54
CA GLY A 158 -15.76 32.99 13.47
C GLY A 158 -14.32 33.44 13.15
N ILE A 159 -13.52 32.62 12.45
CA ILE A 159 -12.21 33.03 11.92
C ILE A 159 -12.39 33.97 10.72
N CYS A 160 -13.25 33.60 9.78
CA CYS A 160 -13.51 34.37 8.55
C CYS A 160 -14.12 35.76 8.83
N GLN A 161 -14.93 35.88 9.88
CA GLN A 161 -15.54 37.16 10.31
C GLN A 161 -14.57 38.16 10.97
N ARG A 162 -13.35 37.74 11.34
CA ARG A 162 -12.38 38.66 11.94
C ARG A 162 -11.94 39.73 10.95
N VAL A 163 -11.33 40.82 11.43
CA VAL A 163 -10.76 41.86 10.55
C VAL A 163 -9.63 41.28 9.70
N HIS A 164 -9.65 41.52 8.39
CA HIS A 164 -8.58 41.09 7.48
C HIS A 164 -7.50 42.17 7.43
N ILE A 165 -6.26 41.77 7.72
CA ILE A 165 -5.11 42.67 7.65
C ILE A 165 -4.38 42.35 6.35
N PRO A 166 -4.49 43.20 5.31
CA PRO A 166 -3.85 42.94 4.03
C PRO A 166 -2.32 42.95 4.19
N LEU A 167 -1.66 41.97 3.57
CA LEU A 167 -0.22 41.71 3.66
C LEU A 167 0.62 42.51 2.64
N ASP A 168 0.03 43.53 2.01
CA ASP A 168 0.51 44.11 0.75
C ASP A 168 1.92 44.72 0.74
N LYS A 169 2.53 44.92 1.91
CA LYS A 169 3.78 45.67 2.07
C LYS A 169 5.06 44.82 2.08
N THR A 170 4.99 43.50 1.95
CA THR A 170 6.21 42.69 1.88
C THR A 170 6.90 42.83 0.51
N LYS A 171 8.18 43.25 0.54
CA LYS A 171 9.06 43.27 -0.64
C LYS A 171 9.15 41.86 -1.23
N LEU A 172 9.02 41.76 -2.56
CA LEU A 172 9.18 40.47 -3.25
C LEU A 172 10.59 39.92 -2.99
N PRO A 173 10.73 38.69 -2.49
CA PRO A 173 12.00 37.98 -2.45
C PRO A 173 12.60 37.81 -3.85
N GLU A 174 13.93 37.66 -3.91
CA GLU A 174 14.59 37.25 -5.15
C GLU A 174 14.30 35.76 -5.43
N THR A 175 14.16 35.39 -6.70
CA THR A 175 13.88 33.99 -7.10
C THR A 175 14.94 33.02 -6.60
N SER A 176 16.21 33.43 -6.59
CA SER A 176 17.34 32.65 -6.04
C SER A 176 17.18 32.33 -4.55
N ASP A 177 16.66 33.28 -3.77
CA ASP A 177 16.37 33.06 -2.34
C ASP A 177 15.18 32.12 -2.15
N LEU A 178 14.17 32.21 -3.01
CA LEU A 178 13.04 31.29 -3.02
C LEU A 178 13.49 29.86 -3.36
N GLU A 179 14.29 29.68 -4.42
CA GLU A 179 14.87 28.37 -4.77
C GLU A 179 15.70 27.79 -3.63
N LYS A 180 16.52 28.61 -2.98
CA LYS A 180 17.33 28.19 -1.83
C LYS A 180 16.45 27.82 -0.63
N PHE A 181 15.37 28.56 -0.39
CA PHE A 181 14.39 28.26 0.67
C PHE A 181 13.68 26.93 0.41
N LEU A 182 13.25 26.66 -0.82
CA LEU A 182 12.50 25.46 -1.16
C LEU A 182 13.39 24.20 -1.17
N ASN A 183 14.65 24.31 -1.62
CA ASN A 183 15.55 23.16 -1.71
C ASN A 183 16.40 22.94 -0.44
N GLN A 184 16.76 24.01 0.26
CA GLN A 184 17.71 23.98 1.37
C GLN A 184 17.29 24.95 2.50
N PRO A 185 16.11 24.79 3.10
CA PRO A 185 15.58 25.73 4.09
C PRO A 185 16.53 25.92 5.28
N ASN A 186 17.17 24.83 5.74
CA ASN A 186 18.13 24.84 6.86
C ASN A 186 19.42 25.64 6.59
N SER A 187 19.70 26.00 5.34
CA SER A 187 20.83 26.87 4.99
C SER A 187 20.53 28.36 5.22
N MET A 188 19.28 28.69 5.55
CA MET A 188 18.79 30.05 5.76
C MET A 188 18.46 30.26 7.24
N ILE A 189 18.72 31.47 7.75
CA ILE A 189 18.31 31.86 9.10
C ILE A 189 16.78 31.88 9.22
N LEU A 190 16.26 31.54 10.41
CA LEU A 190 14.82 31.45 10.67
C LEU A 190 14.06 32.72 10.30
N ALA A 191 14.62 33.91 10.58
CA ALA A 191 14.01 35.18 10.21
C ALA A 191 13.78 35.31 8.70
N ARG A 192 14.69 34.79 7.87
CA ARG A 192 14.56 34.82 6.41
C ARG A 192 13.53 33.78 5.93
N GLN A 193 13.49 32.60 6.56
CA GLN A 193 12.44 31.60 6.29
C GLN A 193 11.05 32.18 6.58
N LYS A 194 10.85 32.84 7.73
CA LYS A 194 9.58 33.51 8.08
C LYS A 194 9.20 34.60 7.07
N GLN A 195 10.17 35.35 6.55
CA GLN A 195 9.94 36.32 5.46
C GLN A 195 9.48 35.65 4.17
N MET A 196 10.05 34.49 3.80
CA MET A 196 9.62 33.74 2.61
C MET A 196 8.18 33.25 2.76
N VAL A 197 7.84 32.64 3.90
CA VAL A 197 6.47 32.19 4.19
C VAL A 197 5.49 33.35 4.14
N THR A 198 5.84 34.49 4.75
CA THR A 198 5.00 35.70 4.72
C THR A 198 4.77 36.19 3.30
N ALA A 199 5.82 36.20 2.46
CA ALA A 199 5.71 36.60 1.06
C ALA A 199 4.86 35.63 0.24
N LEU A 200 4.96 34.32 0.48
CA LEU A 200 4.16 33.28 -0.18
C LEU A 200 2.67 33.37 0.17
N CYS A 201 2.32 33.74 1.41
CA CYS A 201 0.93 34.05 1.76
C CYS A 201 0.44 35.32 1.04
N ALA A 202 1.29 36.34 0.94
CA ALA A 202 0.90 37.67 0.48
C ALA A 202 0.79 37.83 -1.05
N LYS A 203 1.58 37.07 -1.84
CA LYS A 203 1.76 37.33 -3.28
C LYS A 203 1.49 36.06 -4.11
N SER A 204 0.47 36.11 -4.96
CA SER A 204 0.13 35.03 -5.91
C SER A 204 1.27 34.74 -6.88
N GLU A 205 1.91 35.78 -7.42
CA GLU A 205 3.05 35.67 -8.35
C GLU A 205 4.18 34.79 -7.77
N LEU A 206 4.45 34.90 -6.47
CA LEU A 206 5.50 34.12 -5.82
C LEU A 206 5.09 32.64 -5.65
N ARG A 207 3.79 32.38 -5.46
CA ARG A 207 3.25 31.01 -5.43
C ARG A 207 3.37 30.35 -6.80
N ASP A 208 3.10 31.09 -7.87
CA ASP A 208 3.24 30.58 -9.23
C ASP A 208 4.69 30.21 -9.54
N ILE A 209 5.64 31.09 -9.20
CA ILE A 209 7.08 30.78 -9.32
C ILE A 209 7.45 29.56 -8.47
N ALA A 210 6.96 29.45 -7.23
CA ALA A 210 7.24 28.33 -6.35
C ALA A 210 6.74 26.96 -6.88
N ARG A 211 5.65 26.97 -7.68
CA ARG A 211 5.13 25.77 -8.36
C ARG A 211 6.03 25.30 -9.50
N GLU A 212 6.71 26.22 -10.18
CA GLU A 212 7.60 25.91 -11.31
C GLU A 212 8.97 25.41 -10.85
N ILE A 213 9.39 25.77 -9.64
CA ILE A 213 10.66 25.33 -9.05
C ILE A 213 10.57 23.83 -8.72
N LYS A 214 11.20 23.02 -9.58
CA LYS A 214 11.40 21.59 -9.31
C LYS A 214 12.33 21.41 -8.12
N VAL A 215 11.82 20.84 -7.05
CA VAL A 215 12.64 20.42 -5.92
C VAL A 215 13.32 19.11 -6.28
N ASP A 216 14.65 19.10 -6.29
CA ASP A 216 15.43 17.87 -6.45
C ASP A 216 15.03 16.92 -5.31
N LEU A 217 14.63 15.68 -5.67
CA LEU A 217 14.21 14.60 -4.77
C LEU A 217 14.90 14.71 -3.40
N SER A 218 14.16 15.17 -2.39
CA SER A 218 14.76 15.48 -1.10
C SER A 218 15.47 14.24 -0.52
N ARG A 219 16.56 14.43 0.23
CA ARG A 219 17.25 13.32 0.93
C ARG A 219 16.29 12.47 1.78
N GLY A 220 15.18 13.05 2.25
CA GLY A 220 14.10 12.34 2.93
C GLY A 220 13.29 11.42 2.02
N VAL A 221 13.01 11.84 0.77
CA VAL A 221 12.40 10.98 -0.26
C VAL A 221 13.35 9.84 -0.64
N VAL A 222 14.64 10.10 -0.84
CA VAL A 222 15.63 9.06 -1.12
C VAL A 222 15.74 8.07 0.05
N ASN A 223 15.83 8.54 1.29
CA ASN A 223 15.86 7.67 2.47
C ASN A 223 14.57 6.87 2.66
N ARG A 224 13.40 7.44 2.31
CA ARG A 224 12.11 6.73 2.37
C ARG A 224 11.97 5.71 1.25
N MET A 225 12.40 6.01 0.03
CA MET A 225 12.48 5.05 -1.08
C MET A 225 13.39 3.88 -0.70
N LEU A 226 14.56 4.16 -0.12
CA LEU A 226 15.47 3.11 0.35
C LEU A 226 14.88 2.28 1.51
N ARG A 227 14.11 2.88 2.42
CA ARG A 227 13.42 2.15 3.49
C ARG A 227 12.24 1.32 2.98
N ALA A 228 11.46 1.85 2.05
CA ALA A 228 10.34 1.16 1.41
C ALA A 228 10.86 -0.03 0.61
N GLU A 229 11.91 0.16 -0.19
CA GLU A 229 12.64 -0.89 -0.89
C GLU A 229 13.25 -1.91 0.07
N SER A 230 13.83 -1.47 1.19
CA SER A 230 14.37 -2.38 2.21
C SER A 230 13.27 -3.22 2.86
N THR A 231 12.12 -2.61 3.18
CA THR A 231 10.97 -3.31 3.77
C THR A 231 10.35 -4.29 2.78
N TRP A 232 10.23 -3.89 1.52
CA TRP A 232 9.74 -4.75 0.45
C TRP A 232 10.67 -5.93 0.19
N ASN A 233 11.98 -5.68 0.12
CA ASN A 233 12.98 -6.75 0.02
C ASN A 233 12.90 -7.69 1.21
N ARG A 234 12.77 -7.19 2.44
CA ARG A 234 12.62 -8.04 3.63
C ARG A 234 11.38 -8.93 3.54
N ARG A 235 10.21 -8.37 3.21
CA ARG A 235 8.96 -9.14 3.04
C ARG A 235 9.08 -10.17 1.92
N THR A 236 9.75 -9.79 0.84
CA THR A 236 10.02 -10.69 -0.29
C THR A 236 10.86 -11.88 0.17
N GLU A 237 11.95 -11.63 0.91
CA GLU A 237 12.78 -12.70 1.46
C GLU A 237 12.02 -13.59 2.46
N GLU A 238 11.19 -13.02 3.34
CA GLU A 238 10.35 -13.78 4.28
C GLU A 238 9.36 -14.70 3.56
N VAL A 239 8.74 -14.23 2.48
CA VAL A 239 7.84 -15.03 1.66
C VAL A 239 8.62 -16.12 0.91
N VAL A 240 9.79 -15.78 0.35
CA VAL A 240 10.66 -16.74 -0.32
C VAL A 240 11.16 -17.82 0.64
N ASP A 241 11.50 -17.49 1.89
CA ASP A 241 11.91 -18.44 2.92
C ASP A 241 10.81 -19.46 3.23
N LYS A 242 9.54 -19.03 3.20
CA LYS A 242 8.39 -19.93 3.39
C LYS A 242 8.13 -20.81 2.16
N LEU A 243 8.40 -20.31 0.96
CA LEU A 243 8.16 -21.02 -0.31
C LEU A 243 9.30 -21.99 -0.68
N ALA A 244 10.56 -21.61 -0.46
CA ALA A 244 11.75 -22.37 -0.84
C ALA A 244 11.78 -23.84 -0.35
N PRO A 245 11.41 -24.18 0.90
CA PRO A 245 11.39 -25.58 1.32
C PRO A 245 10.26 -26.41 0.67
N LYS A 246 9.26 -25.75 0.07
CA LYS A 246 8.06 -26.38 -0.49
C LYS A 246 8.13 -26.54 -2.02
N PHE A 247 8.78 -25.60 -2.72
CA PHE A 247 9.01 -25.62 -4.16
C PHE A 247 10.47 -25.98 -4.45
N LYS A 248 10.76 -27.29 -4.49
CA LYS A 248 12.13 -27.81 -4.61
C LYS A 248 12.71 -27.70 -6.02
N SER A 249 11.88 -27.57 -7.04
CA SER A 249 12.34 -27.49 -8.43
C SER A 249 12.65 -26.05 -8.87
N LEU A 250 12.14 -25.06 -8.14
CA LEU A 250 12.45 -23.65 -8.35
C LEU A 250 13.60 -23.19 -7.44
N THR A 251 14.50 -22.41 -8.02
CA THR A 251 15.56 -21.75 -7.25
C THR A 251 14.99 -20.61 -6.41
N ARG A 252 15.74 -20.22 -5.37
CA ARG A 252 15.39 -19.06 -4.54
C ARG A 252 15.24 -17.78 -5.37
N GLU A 253 16.07 -17.61 -6.40
CA GLU A 253 16.02 -16.43 -7.29
C GLU A 253 14.76 -16.40 -8.16
N GLU A 254 14.31 -17.55 -8.67
CA GLU A 254 13.07 -17.66 -9.44
C GLU A 254 11.84 -17.39 -8.57
N LEU A 255 11.81 -17.94 -7.35
CA LEU A 255 10.76 -17.63 -6.37
C LEU A 255 10.71 -16.13 -6.05
N LYS A 256 11.88 -15.52 -5.82
CA LYS A 256 11.99 -14.08 -5.57
C LYS A 256 11.43 -13.27 -6.74
N LYS A 257 11.75 -13.64 -7.98
CA LYS A 257 11.20 -12.98 -9.18
C LYS A 257 9.68 -13.02 -9.23
N HIS A 258 9.07 -14.17 -8.91
CA HIS A 258 7.61 -14.31 -8.86
C HIS A 258 6.95 -13.47 -7.78
N VAL A 259 7.57 -13.38 -6.59
CA VAL A 259 7.10 -12.53 -5.50
C VAL A 259 7.18 -11.05 -5.88
N THR A 260 8.30 -10.62 -6.46
CA THR A 260 8.49 -9.23 -6.93
C THR A 260 7.44 -8.85 -7.98
N MET A 261 7.29 -9.66 -9.04
CA MET A 261 6.31 -9.39 -10.10
C MET A 261 4.86 -9.37 -9.57
N THR A 262 4.53 -10.19 -8.58
CA THR A 262 3.19 -10.19 -7.98
C THR A 262 2.97 -8.92 -7.14
N GLY A 263 4.02 -8.40 -6.48
CA GLY A 263 3.96 -7.15 -5.73
C GLY A 263 3.86 -5.91 -6.61
N GLU A 264 4.49 -5.92 -7.78
CA GLU A 264 4.34 -4.87 -8.79
C GLU A 264 2.90 -4.78 -9.32
N GLU A 265 2.22 -5.91 -9.49
CA GLU A 265 0.88 -5.96 -10.07
C GLU A 265 -0.25 -5.73 -9.05
N LEU A 266 -0.11 -6.28 -7.84
CA LEU A 266 -1.19 -6.34 -6.84
C LEU A 266 -0.87 -5.57 -5.54
N GLY A 267 0.32 -4.97 -5.46
CA GLY A 267 0.82 -4.25 -4.28
C GLY A 267 1.61 -5.11 -3.31
N GLY A 268 2.48 -4.48 -2.52
CA GLY A 268 3.45 -5.13 -1.61
C GLY A 268 2.89 -5.66 -0.28
N GLN A 269 1.63 -6.10 -0.26
CA GLN A 269 0.97 -6.69 0.91
C GLN A 269 0.81 -8.22 0.72
N PRO A 270 1.78 -9.03 1.17
CA PRO A 270 1.75 -10.47 0.97
C PRO A 270 0.61 -11.19 1.71
N GLU A 271 0.02 -10.54 2.72
CA GLU A 271 -1.14 -11.02 3.47
C GLU A 271 -2.48 -10.83 2.74
N ALA A 272 -2.50 -10.11 1.61
CA ALA A 272 -3.73 -9.92 0.86
C ALA A 272 -4.14 -11.23 0.14
N PRO A 273 -5.43 -11.65 0.20
CA PRO A 273 -5.89 -12.86 -0.48
C PRO A 273 -5.62 -12.86 -1.99
N ALA A 274 -5.74 -11.69 -2.63
CA ALA A 274 -5.47 -11.52 -4.06
C ALA A 274 -3.99 -11.79 -4.39
N PHE A 275 -3.07 -11.26 -3.57
CA PHE A 275 -1.64 -11.47 -3.71
C PHE A 275 -1.28 -12.94 -3.54
N ARG A 276 -1.75 -13.59 -2.47
CA ARG A 276 -1.46 -15.01 -2.20
C ARG A 276 -1.93 -15.91 -3.33
N LYS A 277 -3.18 -15.73 -3.79
CA LYS A 277 -3.74 -16.54 -4.88
C LYS A 277 -2.97 -16.36 -6.18
N ALA A 278 -2.60 -15.13 -6.53
CA ALA A 278 -1.84 -14.84 -7.74
C ALA A 278 -0.41 -15.42 -7.66
N LEU A 279 0.27 -15.22 -6.53
CA LEU A 279 1.63 -15.72 -6.30
C LEU A 279 1.66 -17.25 -6.36
N LEU A 280 0.80 -17.92 -5.59
CA LEU A 280 0.73 -19.37 -5.55
C LEU A 280 0.35 -19.94 -6.92
N LYS A 281 -0.55 -19.31 -7.66
CA LYS A 281 -0.88 -19.70 -9.03
C LYS A 281 0.34 -19.64 -9.96
N ARG A 282 1.14 -18.58 -9.88
CA ARG A 282 2.36 -18.40 -10.70
C ARG A 282 3.43 -19.42 -10.34
N VAL A 283 3.78 -19.50 -9.06
CA VAL A 283 4.83 -20.39 -8.56
C VAL A 283 4.48 -21.86 -8.82
N SER A 284 3.22 -22.26 -8.61
CA SER A 284 2.78 -23.62 -8.90
C SER A 284 2.83 -23.94 -10.40
N ALA A 285 2.42 -22.99 -11.25
CA ALA A 285 2.47 -23.20 -12.70
C ALA A 285 3.91 -23.40 -13.20
N ASP A 286 4.86 -22.65 -12.64
CA ASP A 286 6.29 -22.75 -13.00
C ASP A 286 6.93 -24.02 -12.43
N GLU A 287 6.70 -24.37 -11.16
CA GLU A 287 7.19 -25.64 -10.56
C GLU A 287 6.70 -26.84 -11.38
N LEU A 288 5.42 -26.82 -11.79
CA LEU A 288 4.83 -27.88 -12.58
C LEU A 288 5.37 -27.92 -14.01
N SER A 289 5.66 -26.76 -14.61
CA SER A 289 6.31 -26.66 -15.92
C SER A 289 7.73 -27.26 -15.89
N VAL A 290 8.50 -26.96 -14.83
CA VAL A 290 9.86 -27.48 -14.65
C VAL A 290 9.85 -28.99 -14.37
N ARG A 291 8.92 -29.49 -13.55
CA ARG A 291 8.83 -30.92 -13.22
C ARG A 291 8.30 -31.80 -14.34
N LEU A 292 7.33 -31.31 -15.13
CA LEU A 292 6.55 -32.15 -16.05
C LEU A 292 6.91 -31.94 -17.52
N GLY A 293 7.68 -30.90 -17.86
CA GLY A 293 8.01 -30.55 -19.24
C GLY A 293 6.82 -29.95 -20.01
N GLY A 294 7.11 -29.23 -21.10
CA GLY A 294 6.20 -28.27 -21.75
C GLY A 294 4.88 -28.81 -22.32
N THR A 295 4.67 -30.12 -22.42
CA THR A 295 3.43 -30.71 -22.97
C THR A 295 2.30 -30.91 -21.94
N ALA A 296 2.59 -30.91 -20.63
CA ALA A 296 1.58 -31.11 -19.58
C ALA A 296 0.93 -29.82 -19.06
N ALA A 297 1.45 -28.65 -19.40
CA ALA A 297 1.12 -27.38 -18.76
C ALA A 297 -0.36 -26.94 -18.88
N SER A 298 -1.06 -27.27 -19.98
CA SER A 298 -2.46 -26.85 -20.18
C SER A 298 -3.44 -27.70 -19.36
N LYS A 299 -3.22 -29.02 -19.31
CA LYS A 299 -4.04 -29.95 -18.51
C LYS A 299 -3.83 -29.71 -17.01
N VAL A 300 -2.61 -29.37 -16.61
CA VAL A 300 -2.26 -29.03 -15.23
C VAL A 300 -2.93 -27.73 -14.74
N ARG A 301 -3.11 -26.72 -15.60
CA ARG A 301 -3.87 -25.51 -15.23
C ARG A 301 -5.34 -25.83 -14.90
N SER A 302 -5.98 -26.67 -15.70
CA SER A 302 -7.36 -27.14 -15.46
C SER A 302 -7.45 -27.95 -14.16
N LEU A 303 -6.46 -28.80 -13.89
CA LEU A 303 -6.35 -29.55 -12.64
C LEU A 303 -6.26 -28.61 -11.43
N TYR A 304 -5.43 -27.57 -11.52
CA TYR A 304 -5.19 -26.60 -10.45
C TYR A 304 -6.45 -25.79 -10.10
N GLU A 305 -7.22 -25.35 -11.10
CA GLU A 305 -8.50 -24.65 -10.87
C GLU A 305 -9.54 -25.54 -10.18
N GLN A 306 -9.56 -26.83 -10.51
CA GLN A 306 -10.47 -27.81 -9.88
C GLN A 306 -10.08 -28.13 -8.43
N ILE A 307 -8.79 -28.15 -8.11
CA ILE A 307 -8.30 -28.42 -6.75
C ILE A 307 -8.49 -27.20 -5.83
N ILE A 308 -8.24 -25.98 -6.34
CA ILE A 308 -8.53 -24.73 -5.60
C ILE A 308 -10.03 -24.58 -5.34
N SER A 309 -10.89 -24.99 -6.27
CA SER A 309 -12.35 -24.95 -6.08
C SER A 309 -12.89 -26.04 -5.15
N GLY A 310 -12.03 -26.89 -4.60
CA GLY A 310 -12.38 -27.76 -3.47
C GLY A 310 -12.32 -29.26 -3.74
N LYS A 311 -12.07 -29.69 -4.99
CA LYS A 311 -12.02 -31.12 -5.34
C LYS A 311 -10.71 -31.77 -4.93
N SER A 312 -10.75 -33.08 -4.65
CA SER A 312 -9.54 -33.86 -4.38
C SER A 312 -8.71 -34.06 -5.66
N ALA A 313 -7.39 -34.21 -5.52
CA ALA A 313 -6.48 -34.46 -6.63
C ALA A 313 -6.91 -35.67 -7.48
N SER A 314 -7.35 -36.76 -6.84
CA SER A 314 -7.83 -37.95 -7.55
C SER A 314 -9.09 -37.70 -8.39
N GLU A 315 -10.03 -36.90 -7.89
CA GLU A 315 -11.26 -36.56 -8.64
C GLU A 315 -10.98 -35.58 -9.78
N ALA A 316 -10.08 -34.63 -9.55
CA ALA A 316 -9.63 -33.69 -10.58
C ALA A 316 -8.93 -34.45 -11.73
N VAL A 317 -8.06 -35.42 -11.44
CA VAL A 317 -7.39 -36.24 -12.48
C VAL A 317 -8.39 -37.12 -13.25
N LYS A 318 -9.36 -37.75 -12.56
CA LYS A 318 -10.43 -38.54 -13.21
C LYS A 318 -11.29 -37.69 -14.15
N SER A 319 -11.44 -36.39 -13.88
CA SER A 319 -12.16 -35.49 -14.79
C SER A 319 -11.39 -35.13 -16.07
N ILE A 320 -10.06 -35.28 -16.06
CA ILE A 320 -9.18 -34.90 -17.17
C ILE A 320 -8.82 -36.12 -18.03
N ILE A 321 -8.62 -37.28 -17.41
CA ILE A 321 -8.26 -38.53 -18.11
C ILE A 321 -9.52 -39.35 -18.33
N LYS A 322 -9.85 -39.63 -19.60
CA LYS A 322 -11.05 -40.40 -19.98
C LYS A 322 -11.05 -41.84 -19.45
N ASN A 323 -9.87 -42.39 -19.15
CA ASN A 323 -9.70 -43.74 -18.63
C ASN A 323 -9.58 -43.75 -17.09
N ASN A 324 -10.70 -43.97 -16.40
CA ASN A 324 -10.74 -44.04 -14.94
C ASN A 324 -9.90 -45.18 -14.34
N VAL A 325 -9.77 -46.31 -15.04
CA VAL A 325 -9.00 -47.47 -14.57
C VAL A 325 -7.50 -47.18 -14.61
N ALA A 326 -7.04 -46.42 -15.60
CA ALA A 326 -5.67 -45.95 -15.66
C ALA A 326 -5.33 -45.03 -14.47
N VAL A 327 -6.28 -44.20 -14.02
CA VAL A 327 -6.10 -43.33 -12.84
C VAL A 327 -6.04 -44.14 -11.54
N ASP A 328 -6.88 -45.18 -11.41
CA ASP A 328 -6.87 -46.06 -10.24
C ASP A 328 -5.59 -46.90 -10.18
N LEU A 329 -5.10 -47.40 -11.32
CA LEU A 329 -3.80 -48.08 -11.45
C LEU A 329 -2.64 -47.14 -11.09
N ALA A 330 -2.64 -45.91 -11.62
CA ALA A 330 -1.63 -44.90 -11.31
C ALA A 330 -1.61 -44.55 -9.82
N SER A 331 -2.79 -44.42 -9.18
CA SER A 331 -2.90 -44.18 -7.74
C SER A 331 -2.32 -45.33 -6.91
N ALA A 332 -2.59 -46.59 -7.30
CA ALA A 332 -2.03 -47.76 -6.63
C ALA A 332 -0.50 -47.88 -6.80
N ILE A 333 0.02 -47.59 -8.00
CA ILE A 333 1.47 -47.55 -8.28
C ILE A 333 2.12 -46.48 -7.40
N LYS A 334 1.54 -45.28 -7.36
CA LYS A 334 2.03 -44.15 -6.55
C LYS A 334 2.02 -44.47 -5.04
N ALA A 335 0.97 -45.12 -4.54
CA ALA A 335 0.88 -45.54 -3.14
C ALA A 335 1.99 -46.56 -2.76
N LYS A 336 2.37 -47.44 -3.68
CA LYS A 336 3.49 -48.38 -3.50
C LYS A 336 4.87 -47.71 -3.58
N ARG A 337 5.03 -46.70 -4.44
CA ARG A 337 6.30 -45.96 -4.59
C ARG A 337 6.68 -45.15 -3.35
N GLY A 338 5.72 -44.77 -2.50
CA GLY A 338 6.00 -43.92 -1.34
C GLY A 338 6.46 -42.51 -1.75
N LYS A 339 7.19 -41.79 -0.89
CA LYS A 339 7.73 -40.44 -1.16
C LYS A 339 9.02 -40.50 -2.01
N VAL A 340 8.97 -41.10 -3.19
CA VAL A 340 10.08 -41.00 -4.16
C VAL A 340 9.90 -39.68 -4.92
N GLU A 341 10.94 -38.83 -4.93
CA GLU A 341 10.91 -37.52 -5.59
C GLU A 341 11.31 -37.65 -7.06
N GLY A 342 10.44 -37.19 -7.96
CA GLY A 342 10.68 -37.14 -9.41
C GLY A 342 9.82 -38.13 -10.20
N PHE A 343 9.39 -37.71 -11.40
CA PHE A 343 8.60 -38.55 -12.29
C PHE A 343 9.48 -39.65 -12.92
N PHE A 344 9.05 -40.90 -12.76
CA PHE A 344 9.57 -42.05 -13.49
C PHE A 344 8.41 -42.80 -14.13
N ALA A 345 8.55 -43.19 -15.40
CA ALA A 345 7.55 -44.01 -16.08
C ALA A 345 7.30 -45.31 -15.29
N ALA A 346 6.06 -45.81 -15.31
CA ALA A 346 5.72 -47.08 -14.66
C ALA A 346 6.46 -48.24 -15.33
N THR A 347 7.17 -49.04 -14.54
CA THR A 347 7.78 -50.27 -15.05
C THR A 347 6.70 -51.33 -15.29
N ALA A 348 6.97 -52.28 -16.19
CA ALA A 348 6.04 -53.37 -16.49
C ALA A 348 5.69 -54.21 -15.23
N GLU A 349 6.62 -54.32 -14.29
CA GLU A 349 6.43 -55.01 -13.01
C GLU A 349 5.48 -54.25 -12.07
N GLU A 350 5.61 -52.91 -11.98
CA GLU A 350 4.72 -52.07 -11.17
C GLU A 350 3.29 -52.09 -11.70
N ILE A 351 3.12 -52.02 -13.03
CA ILE A 351 1.82 -52.12 -13.69
C ILE A 351 1.20 -53.49 -13.38
N GLY A 352 1.96 -54.58 -13.55
CA GLY A 352 1.51 -55.94 -13.25
C GLY A 352 1.08 -56.11 -11.78
N ALA A 353 1.85 -55.56 -10.84
CA ALA A 353 1.56 -55.63 -9.42
C ALA A 353 0.34 -54.77 -9.01
N ALA A 354 0.08 -53.67 -9.71
CA ALA A 354 -1.11 -52.83 -9.48
C ALA A 354 -2.39 -53.49 -10.03
N PHE A 355 -2.31 -54.14 -11.19
CA PHE A 355 -3.41 -54.94 -11.75
C PHE A 355 -3.84 -56.07 -10.80
N GLN A 356 -2.86 -56.78 -10.22
CA GLN A 356 -3.12 -57.83 -9.24
C GLN A 356 -3.72 -57.30 -7.94
N GLN A 357 -3.23 -56.16 -7.46
CA GLN A 357 -3.70 -55.55 -6.21
C GLN A 357 -5.13 -55.00 -6.31
N LEU A 358 -5.51 -54.44 -7.46
CA LEU A 358 -6.86 -53.93 -7.71
C LEU A 358 -7.85 -55.01 -8.16
N ALA A 359 -7.41 -56.28 -8.24
CA ALA A 359 -8.21 -57.41 -8.72
C ALA A 359 -8.91 -57.14 -10.07
N LEU A 360 -8.27 -56.34 -10.93
CA LEU A 360 -8.80 -55.99 -12.25
C LEU A 360 -8.72 -57.20 -13.16
N GLN A 361 -9.81 -57.55 -13.86
CA GLN A 361 -9.80 -58.66 -14.80
C GLN A 361 -8.79 -58.42 -15.94
N PRO A 362 -8.13 -59.46 -16.49
CA PRO A 362 -7.13 -59.33 -17.57
C PRO A 362 -7.65 -58.73 -18.89
N ALA A 363 -8.94 -58.39 -18.99
CA ALA A 363 -9.58 -57.83 -20.18
C ALA A 363 -9.01 -56.47 -20.62
N TYR A 364 -8.24 -55.80 -19.76
CA TYR A 364 -7.48 -54.59 -20.13
C TYR A 364 -6.28 -54.89 -21.05
N ALA A 365 -5.78 -56.13 -21.06
CA ALA A 365 -4.72 -56.55 -21.98
C ALA A 365 -5.22 -56.79 -23.42
N THR A 366 -6.55 -56.82 -23.65
CA THR A 366 -7.14 -57.25 -24.93
C THR A 366 -7.89 -56.16 -25.70
N HIS A 367 -8.15 -54.98 -25.12
CA HIS A 367 -8.98 -53.94 -25.77
C HIS A 367 -8.40 -52.53 -25.86
N SER A 368 -7.29 -52.22 -25.19
CA SER A 368 -6.46 -51.06 -25.55
C SER A 368 -5.28 -51.55 -26.37
N SER A 369 -4.96 -50.88 -27.48
CA SER A 369 -3.63 -51.04 -28.09
C SER A 369 -2.59 -50.94 -26.97
N LYS A 370 -1.65 -51.90 -26.91
CA LYS A 370 -0.74 -52.07 -25.76
C LYS A 370 -0.02 -50.79 -25.34
N ASP A 371 0.18 -49.87 -26.29
CA ASP A 371 0.85 -48.60 -26.07
C ASP A 371 -0.10 -47.53 -25.48
N GLU A 372 -1.37 -47.43 -25.91
CA GLU A 372 -2.32 -46.42 -25.40
C GLU A 372 -2.67 -46.59 -23.92
N GLY A 373 -2.72 -47.83 -23.44
CA GLY A 373 -3.02 -48.13 -22.03
C GLY A 373 -1.88 -47.74 -21.09
N ILE A 374 -0.64 -48.01 -21.50
CA ILE A 374 0.57 -47.65 -20.74
C ILE A 374 0.77 -46.14 -20.75
N ASP A 375 0.54 -45.49 -21.90
CA ASP A 375 0.61 -44.03 -22.03
C ASP A 375 -0.43 -43.33 -21.16
N SER A 376 -1.66 -43.86 -21.08
CA SER A 376 -2.71 -43.34 -20.20
C SER A 376 -2.38 -43.48 -18.70
N ILE A 377 -1.70 -44.57 -18.30
CA ILE A 377 -1.25 -44.77 -16.92
C ILE A 377 -0.10 -43.81 -16.58
N ASN A 378 0.86 -43.64 -17.49
CA ASN A 378 1.96 -42.69 -17.31
C ASN A 378 1.44 -41.25 -17.27
N GLU A 379 0.49 -40.88 -18.13
CA GLU A 379 -0.18 -39.57 -18.09
C GLU A 379 -0.94 -39.35 -16.77
N ALA A 380 -1.62 -40.37 -16.25
CA ALA A 380 -2.28 -40.32 -14.95
C ALA A 380 -1.32 -40.16 -13.78
N LEU A 381 -0.15 -40.83 -13.82
CA LEU A 381 0.90 -40.66 -12.82
C LEU A 381 1.42 -39.23 -12.79
N VAL A 382 1.74 -38.65 -13.96
CA VAL A 382 2.17 -37.25 -14.12
C VAL A 382 1.14 -36.29 -13.52
N LEU A 383 -0.15 -36.48 -13.83
CA LEU A 383 -1.21 -35.58 -13.35
C LEU A 383 -1.52 -35.78 -11.87
N LEU A 384 -1.36 -36.98 -11.31
CA LEU A 384 -1.50 -37.22 -9.87
C LEU A 384 -0.35 -36.58 -9.09
N GLU A 385 0.88 -36.59 -9.61
CA GLU A 385 2.00 -35.85 -9.00
C GLU A 385 1.78 -34.33 -9.06
N ALA A 386 1.22 -33.83 -10.16
CA ALA A 386 0.80 -32.43 -10.26
C ALA A 386 -0.30 -32.05 -9.25
N GLY A 387 -1.22 -32.98 -8.98
CA GLY A 387 -2.31 -32.82 -8.03
C GLY A 387 -1.84 -32.66 -6.58
N ASP A 388 -0.83 -33.40 -6.15
CA ASP A 388 -0.26 -33.27 -4.80
C ASP A 388 0.39 -31.90 -4.59
N VAL A 389 1.08 -31.37 -5.62
CA VAL A 389 1.63 -30.02 -5.57
C VAL A 389 0.49 -29.02 -5.37
N ALA A 390 -0.60 -29.14 -6.12
CA ALA A 390 -1.76 -28.26 -5.99
C ALA A 390 -2.49 -28.38 -4.63
N GLU A 391 -2.60 -29.59 -4.06
CA GLU A 391 -3.15 -29.78 -2.72
C GLU A 391 -2.25 -29.19 -1.62
N SER A 392 -0.93 -29.36 -1.76
CA SER A 392 0.04 -28.71 -0.86
C SER A 392 -0.09 -27.18 -0.92
N VAL A 393 -0.40 -26.63 -2.09
CA VAL A 393 -0.62 -25.19 -2.31
C VAL A 393 -1.89 -24.68 -1.64
N ARG A 394 -2.96 -25.47 -1.65
CA ARG A 394 -4.18 -25.15 -0.90
C ARG A 394 -3.93 -25.15 0.61
N ALA A 395 -3.13 -26.08 1.12
CA ALA A 395 -2.73 -26.06 2.53
C ALA A 395 -1.84 -24.84 2.85
N MET A 396 -0.97 -24.43 1.93
CA MET A 396 -0.14 -23.22 2.05
C MET A 396 -0.94 -21.91 2.10
N GLU A 397 -2.07 -21.82 1.40
CA GLU A 397 -2.92 -20.63 1.44
C GLU A 397 -3.39 -20.32 2.86
N ASN A 398 -3.62 -21.35 3.69
CA ASN A 398 -4.01 -21.20 5.10
C ASN A 398 -2.82 -20.85 6.02
N GLU A 399 -1.65 -21.43 5.80
CA GLU A 399 -0.44 -21.14 6.61
C GLU A 399 0.13 -19.73 6.35
N LEU A 400 -0.12 -19.15 5.17
CA LEU A 400 0.23 -17.77 4.85
C LEU A 400 -0.76 -16.74 5.45
N ILE A 401 -1.75 -17.17 6.25
CA ILE A 401 -2.68 -16.32 6.99
C ILE A 401 -2.26 -16.15 8.47
N GLU A 402 -1.57 -17.13 9.07
CA GLU A 402 -1.19 -17.13 10.49
C GLU A 402 0.05 -16.27 10.83
N SER A 403 0.23 -15.13 10.16
CA SER A 403 1.30 -14.16 10.44
C SER A 403 0.91 -13.12 11.46
#